data_AF-A0A1S4EG49-F1
#
_entry.id   AF-A0A1S4EG49-F1
#
_cell.length_a   1.000
_cell.length_b   1.000
_cell.length_c   1.000
_cell.angle_alpha   90.00
_cell.angle_beta   90.00
_cell.angle_gamma   90.00
#
_symmetry.space_group_name_H-M   'P 1'
#
loop_
_entity.id
_entity.type
_entity.pdbx_description
1 polymer ?
#
loop_
_entity_poly.entity_id
_entity_poly.type
_entity_poly.pdbx_seq_one_letter_code
_entity_poly.pdbx_strand_id
1 'polypeptide(L)'
;MLTKQDAPLLRRDIPDVKMIEHPIWTTWAKYKVDIDENKLLQYAQSIKDHGFKASQLEIDDNWEVCYGSAVINTTRFPNMKRTISQLNSLGFRTTMWVHPFVNNNCEPYYTRFKEMDILVNNLTHHYGTQWYVNRLKTLQKEIGLDSYKFDAGESSFAPQVPKLNCPEHEHPRCLTKAYVEAASKLGPLIEFRTGTQTQYLPNYIRMLDR
;
A
#
# COMPACT_ATOMS: atom_id res chain seq x y z
N MET A 1 21.02 1.79 -38.54
CA MET A 1 20.84 0.52 -37.80
C MET A 1 21.63 0.63 -36.52
N LEU A 2 20.94 0.80 -35.38
CA LEU A 2 21.58 0.79 -34.06
C LEU A 2 21.56 -0.64 -33.53
N THR A 3 22.74 -1.15 -33.21
CA THR A 3 23.00 -2.52 -32.74
C THR A 3 22.49 -2.70 -31.31
N LYS A 4 21.84 -3.85 -31.05
CA LYS A 4 21.29 -4.27 -29.75
C LYS A 4 22.37 -4.63 -28.72
N GLN A 5 23.22 -3.68 -28.35
CA GLN A 5 24.11 -3.82 -27.19
C GLN A 5 23.98 -2.54 -26.37
N ASP A 6 23.82 -2.70 -25.05
CA ASP A 6 23.75 -1.65 -24.02
C ASP A 6 22.36 -1.23 -23.50
N ALA A 7 21.38 -2.12 -23.54
CA ALA A 7 20.35 -2.12 -22.48
C ALA A 7 20.81 -3.12 -21.40
N PRO A 8 21.14 -2.71 -20.17
CA PRO A 8 21.36 -3.69 -19.10
C PRO A 8 20.10 -4.53 -19.02
N LEU A 9 20.25 -5.85 -19.17
CA LEU A 9 19.19 -6.81 -18.89
C LEU A 9 18.79 -6.58 -17.44
N LEU A 10 17.75 -5.79 -17.21
CA LEU A 10 17.11 -5.61 -15.90
C LEU A 10 16.90 -7.01 -15.36
N ARG A 11 17.63 -7.35 -14.28
CA ARG A 11 17.37 -8.57 -13.52
C ARG A 11 15.90 -8.46 -13.15
N ARG A 12 15.05 -9.26 -13.80
CA ARG A 12 13.62 -9.29 -13.50
C ARG A 12 13.51 -10.00 -12.17
N ASP A 13 13.62 -9.23 -11.10
CA ASP A 13 13.28 -9.72 -9.78
C ASP A 13 11.82 -10.19 -9.83
N ILE A 14 11.54 -11.29 -9.16
CA ILE A 14 10.19 -11.86 -9.05
C ILE A 14 9.54 -11.34 -7.77
N PRO A 15 8.20 -11.30 -7.69
CA PRO A 15 7.51 -11.03 -6.41
C PRO A 15 7.98 -11.99 -5.31
N ASP A 16 7.88 -11.55 -4.05
CA ASP A 16 8.16 -12.40 -2.89
C ASP A 16 7.36 -13.71 -3.01
N VAL A 17 8.06 -14.83 -3.18
CA VAL A 17 7.46 -16.13 -3.51
C VAL A 17 6.44 -16.58 -2.45
N LYS A 18 6.63 -16.18 -1.18
CA LYS A 18 5.70 -16.55 -0.11
C LYS A 18 4.35 -15.83 -0.21
N MET A 19 4.24 -14.75 -0.98
CA MET A 19 2.93 -14.15 -1.30
C MET A 19 2.07 -15.05 -2.20
N ILE A 20 2.72 -15.97 -2.94
CA ILE A 20 2.06 -16.91 -3.86
C ILE A 20 1.92 -18.29 -3.22
N GLU A 21 2.93 -18.74 -2.47
CA GLU A 21 2.98 -20.09 -1.88
C GLU A 21 2.09 -20.25 -0.64
N HIS A 22 1.68 -19.16 -0.01
CA HIS A 22 0.95 -19.17 1.26
C HIS A 22 -0.26 -18.23 1.24
N PRO A 23 -1.29 -18.51 2.06
CA PRO A 23 -2.45 -17.64 2.12
C PRO A 23 -2.09 -16.24 2.65
N ILE A 24 -2.82 -15.25 2.15
CA ILE A 24 -2.89 -13.91 2.73
C ILE A 24 -4.16 -13.87 3.59
N TRP A 25 -3.98 -13.72 4.89
CA TRP A 25 -5.07 -13.59 5.85
C TRP A 25 -5.50 -12.13 5.90
N THR A 26 -6.60 -11.81 5.23
CA THR A 26 -7.17 -10.45 5.22
C THR A 26 -8.16 -10.25 6.37
N THR A 27 -8.11 -9.09 7.03
CA THR A 27 -9.17 -8.70 7.99
C THR A 27 -10.43 -8.21 7.28
N TRP A 28 -10.34 -7.74 6.03
CA TRP A 28 -11.48 -7.26 5.25
C TRP A 28 -12.58 -8.31 5.05
N ALA A 29 -12.21 -9.57 4.81
CA ALA A 29 -13.16 -10.63 4.54
C ALA A 29 -14.13 -10.87 5.73
N LYS A 30 -13.65 -10.69 6.97
CA LYS A 30 -14.40 -10.97 8.19
C LYS A 30 -14.92 -9.71 8.90
N TYR A 31 -14.10 -8.67 8.98
CA TYR A 31 -14.36 -7.50 9.82
C TYR A 31 -14.73 -6.26 9.04
N LYS A 32 -14.48 -6.22 7.73
CA LYS A 32 -14.58 -5.00 6.92
C LYS A 32 -13.79 -3.86 7.59
N VAL A 33 -14.46 -2.79 7.99
CA VAL A 33 -13.88 -1.63 8.69
C VAL A 33 -13.90 -1.77 10.23
N ASP A 34 -14.57 -2.78 10.77
CA ASP A 34 -14.75 -2.97 12.21
C ASP A 34 -13.64 -3.82 12.84
N ILE A 35 -12.40 -3.35 12.68
CA ILE A 35 -11.18 -3.99 13.20
C ILE A 35 -10.46 -3.14 14.26
N ASP A 36 -10.01 -3.74 15.34
CA ASP A 36 -9.22 -3.11 16.42
C ASP A 36 -8.11 -4.06 16.89
N GLU A 37 -7.25 -3.62 17.82
CA GLU A 37 -6.14 -4.43 18.35
C GLU A 37 -6.60 -5.80 18.87
N ASN A 38 -7.71 -5.86 19.63
CA ASN A 38 -8.19 -7.09 20.23
C ASN A 38 -8.69 -8.07 19.17
N LYS A 39 -9.51 -7.59 18.23
CA LYS A 39 -10.03 -8.41 17.13
C LYS A 39 -8.91 -8.92 16.24
N LEU A 40 -7.90 -8.09 15.96
CA LEU A 40 -6.75 -8.47 15.15
C LEU A 40 -5.93 -9.58 15.81
N LEU A 41 -5.59 -9.43 17.10
CA LEU A 41 -4.84 -10.44 17.85
C LEU A 41 -5.64 -11.74 18.01
N GLN A 42 -6.94 -11.66 18.29
CA GLN A 42 -7.83 -12.83 18.36
C GLN A 42 -7.92 -13.55 17.01
N TYR A 43 -7.97 -12.80 15.90
CA TYR A 43 -8.00 -13.39 14.57
C TYR A 43 -6.70 -14.15 14.27
N ALA A 44 -5.54 -13.54 14.55
CA ALA A 44 -4.23 -14.18 14.41
C ALA A 44 -4.11 -15.45 15.25
N GLN A 45 -4.57 -15.41 16.51
CA GLN A 45 -4.58 -16.58 17.39
C GLN A 45 -5.52 -17.67 16.85
N SER A 46 -6.72 -17.30 16.38
CA SER A 46 -7.66 -18.27 15.82
C SER A 46 -7.10 -19.03 14.61
N ILE A 47 -6.32 -18.37 13.75
CA ILE A 47 -5.64 -19.03 12.62
C ILE A 47 -4.70 -20.13 13.13
N LYS A 48 -3.94 -19.84 14.20
CA LYS A 48 -3.03 -20.80 14.84
C LYS A 48 -3.77 -21.94 15.52
N ASP A 49 -4.84 -21.64 16.25
CA ASP A 49 -5.64 -22.61 17.00
C ASP A 49 -6.32 -23.63 16.07
N HIS A 50 -6.66 -23.22 14.85
CA HIS A 50 -7.20 -24.12 13.81
C HIS A 50 -6.10 -24.90 13.05
N GLY A 51 -4.85 -24.80 13.46
CA GLY A 51 -3.73 -25.53 12.86
C GLY A 51 -3.22 -24.98 11.53
N PHE A 52 -3.66 -23.78 11.12
CA PHE A 52 -3.14 -23.14 9.91
C PHE A 52 -1.77 -22.51 10.14
N LYS A 53 -0.94 -22.49 9.10
CA LYS A 53 0.39 -21.86 9.14
C LYS A 53 0.26 -20.34 9.12
N ALA A 54 0.94 -19.69 10.05
CA ALA A 54 1.18 -18.25 9.98
C ALA A 54 1.94 -17.91 8.69
N SER A 55 1.51 -16.85 8.02
CA SER A 55 2.01 -16.43 6.72
C SER A 55 1.90 -14.90 6.61
N GLN A 56 1.10 -14.34 5.70
CA GLN A 56 0.88 -12.89 5.64
C GLN A 56 -0.45 -12.55 6.32
N LEU A 57 -0.44 -11.61 7.26
CA LEU A 57 -1.65 -11.06 7.87
C LEU A 57 -1.79 -9.60 7.44
N GLU A 58 -2.91 -9.29 6.81
CA GLU A 58 -3.22 -7.99 6.26
C GLU A 58 -4.22 -7.26 7.16
N ILE A 59 -3.78 -6.12 7.68
CA ILE A 59 -4.57 -5.19 8.47
C ILE A 59 -5.22 -4.23 7.46
N ASP A 60 -6.47 -4.52 7.14
CA ASP A 60 -7.27 -3.73 6.23
C ASP A 60 -7.82 -2.45 6.89
N ASP A 61 -8.63 -1.74 6.10
CA ASP A 61 -9.24 -0.45 6.28
C ASP A 61 -9.59 -0.01 7.72
N ASN A 62 -9.57 1.31 7.95
CA ASN A 62 -9.94 2.01 9.18
C ASN A 62 -8.98 1.84 10.37
N TRP A 63 -7.70 1.57 10.10
CA TRP A 63 -6.61 1.61 11.10
C TRP A 63 -6.10 3.02 11.40
N GLU A 64 -6.34 3.96 10.49
CA GLU A 64 -5.93 5.37 10.59
C GLU A 64 -7.03 6.26 11.18
N VAL A 65 -6.68 7.48 11.64
CA VAL A 65 -7.65 8.41 12.25
C VAL A 65 -8.72 8.89 11.26
N CYS A 66 -8.35 9.00 9.98
CA CYS A 66 -9.23 9.28 8.85
C CYS A 66 -8.52 8.92 7.55
N TYR A 67 -9.27 8.59 6.49
CA TYR A 67 -8.73 8.07 5.24
C TYR A 67 -7.68 8.99 4.60
N GLY A 68 -6.49 8.45 4.43
CA GLY A 68 -5.35 9.11 3.83
C GLY A 68 -4.49 9.94 4.78
N SER A 69 -4.74 9.92 6.09
CA SER A 69 -3.86 10.55 7.09
C SER A 69 -2.58 9.74 7.34
N ALA A 70 -2.63 8.40 7.21
CA ALA A 70 -1.64 7.42 7.67
C ALA A 70 -1.13 7.71 9.08
N VAL A 71 -2.03 8.16 9.96
CA VAL A 71 -1.78 8.33 11.38
C VAL A 71 -2.63 7.31 12.12
N ILE A 72 -1.99 6.47 12.93
CA ILE A 72 -2.64 5.38 13.66
C ILE A 72 -3.78 5.93 14.53
N ASN A 73 -4.96 5.32 14.42
CA ASN A 73 -6.05 5.56 15.34
C ASN A 73 -5.79 4.85 16.67
N THR A 74 -5.30 5.59 17.67
CA THR A 74 -4.93 5.02 18.98
C THR A 74 -6.12 4.59 19.83
N THR A 75 -7.35 4.98 19.49
CA THR A 75 -8.55 4.42 20.12
C THR A 75 -8.78 2.97 19.69
N ARG A 76 -8.46 2.63 18.43
CA ARG A 76 -8.59 1.26 17.89
C ARG A 76 -7.32 0.44 18.09
N PHE A 77 -6.16 1.07 17.96
CA PHE A 77 -4.84 0.48 18.08
C PHE A 77 -3.97 1.28 19.05
N PRO A 78 -4.15 1.12 20.37
CA PRO A 78 -3.45 1.92 21.39
C PRO A 78 -1.93 1.90 21.27
N ASN A 79 -1.36 0.79 20.78
CA ASN A 79 0.06 0.69 20.49
C ASN A 79 0.31 -0.27 19.30
N MET A 80 0.16 0.25 18.08
CA MET A 80 0.35 -0.53 16.85
C MET A 80 1.71 -1.24 16.77
N LYS A 81 2.78 -0.62 17.27
CA LYS A 81 4.12 -1.24 17.30
C LYS A 81 4.15 -2.50 18.15
N ARG A 82 3.52 -2.46 19.32
CA ARG A 82 3.36 -3.65 20.18
C ARG A 82 2.49 -4.69 19.49
N THR A 83 1.36 -4.29 18.90
CA THR A 83 0.47 -5.20 18.19
C THR A 83 1.20 -5.95 17.07
N ILE A 84 1.95 -5.24 16.22
CA ILE A 84 2.74 -5.83 15.14
C ILE A 84 3.84 -6.75 15.69
N SER A 85 4.55 -6.34 16.75
CA SER A 85 5.55 -7.19 17.41
C SER A 85 4.95 -8.52 17.91
N GLN A 86 3.73 -8.49 18.47
CA GLN A 86 3.02 -9.71 18.89
C GLN A 86 2.59 -10.58 17.70
N LEU A 87 2.16 -9.99 16.59
CA LEU A 87 1.84 -10.74 15.38
C LEU A 87 3.08 -11.40 14.76
N ASN A 88 4.20 -10.67 14.75
CA ASN A 88 5.48 -11.16 14.26
C ASN A 88 6.00 -12.32 15.13
N SER A 89 5.81 -12.27 16.46
CA SER A 89 6.19 -13.37 17.36
C SER A 89 5.34 -14.63 17.17
N LEU A 90 4.11 -14.50 16.65
CA LEU A 90 3.27 -15.62 16.22
C LEU A 90 3.67 -16.21 14.85
N GLY A 91 4.60 -15.55 14.15
CA GLY A 91 5.15 -15.95 12.86
C GLY A 91 4.47 -15.32 11.65
N PHE A 92 3.63 -14.29 11.84
CA PHE A 92 3.03 -13.57 10.73
C PHE A 92 3.99 -12.51 10.18
N ARG A 93 3.94 -12.28 8.86
CA ARG A 93 4.38 -11.04 8.22
C ARG A 93 3.18 -10.12 8.11
N THR A 94 3.32 -8.88 8.52
CA THR A 94 2.23 -7.92 8.63
C THR A 94 2.24 -6.94 7.48
N THR A 95 1.08 -6.80 6.82
CA THR A 95 0.88 -5.79 5.78
C THR A 95 -0.29 -4.89 6.15
N MET A 96 -0.23 -3.62 5.78
CA MET A 96 -1.33 -2.67 6.01
C MET A 96 -1.89 -2.16 4.70
N TRP A 97 -3.22 -2.04 4.65
CA TRP A 97 -3.92 -1.40 3.54
C TRP A 97 -3.62 0.10 3.50
N VAL A 98 -3.24 0.62 2.33
CA VAL A 98 -2.98 2.04 2.08
C VAL A 98 -3.46 2.42 0.68
N HIS A 99 -3.67 3.71 0.47
CA HIS A 99 -4.17 4.25 -0.79
C HIS A 99 -3.52 5.62 -1.09
N PRO A 100 -3.62 6.16 -2.32
CA PRO A 100 -2.91 7.37 -2.75
C PRO A 100 -3.69 8.68 -2.60
N PHE A 101 -4.73 8.74 -1.76
CA PHE A 101 -5.58 9.92 -1.60
C PHE A 101 -5.84 10.26 -0.14
N VAL A 102 -6.40 11.44 0.13
CA VAL A 102 -6.91 11.86 1.44
C VAL A 102 -8.34 12.35 1.29
N ASN A 103 -9.21 11.94 2.21
CA ASN A 103 -10.60 12.38 2.18
C ASN A 103 -10.72 13.88 2.54
N ASN A 104 -11.67 14.57 1.92
CA ASN A 104 -11.91 16.00 2.13
C ASN A 104 -12.37 16.38 3.55
N ASN A 105 -12.79 15.41 4.35
CA ASN A 105 -13.20 15.58 5.74
C ASN A 105 -12.11 15.19 6.75
N CYS A 106 -10.91 14.83 6.29
CA CYS A 106 -9.79 14.38 7.12
C CYS A 106 -8.91 15.55 7.57
N GLU A 107 -9.44 16.44 8.41
CA GLU A 107 -8.69 17.61 8.89
C GLU A 107 -7.80 17.30 10.11
N PRO A 108 -6.65 18.00 10.27
CA PRO A 108 -6.11 19.07 9.42
C PRO A 108 -5.31 18.56 8.19
N TYR A 109 -5.29 17.24 7.95
CA TYR A 109 -4.44 16.61 6.93
C TYR A 109 -4.85 17.00 5.52
N TYR A 110 -6.16 17.05 5.24
CA TYR A 110 -6.66 17.45 3.93
C TYR A 110 -6.21 18.86 3.55
N THR A 111 -6.45 19.84 4.43
CA THR A 111 -6.03 21.23 4.17
C THR A 111 -4.51 21.33 4.02
N ARG A 112 -3.74 20.70 4.92
CA ARG A 112 -2.27 20.70 4.84
C ARG A 112 -1.74 20.08 3.54
N PHE A 113 -2.27 18.93 3.12
CA PHE A 113 -1.82 18.23 1.91
C PHE A 113 -2.22 18.98 0.64
N LYS A 114 -3.36 19.68 0.68
CA LYS A 114 -3.77 20.59 -0.39
C LYS A 114 -2.83 21.79 -0.52
N GLU A 115 -2.44 22.43 0.59
CA GLU A 115 -1.49 23.55 0.60
C GLU A 115 -0.09 23.16 0.11
N MET A 116 0.32 21.92 0.40
CA MET A 116 1.55 21.32 -0.11
C MET A 116 1.46 20.86 -1.58
N ASP A 117 0.28 20.96 -2.20
CA ASP A 117 -0.04 20.46 -3.55
C ASP A 117 0.29 18.97 -3.74
N ILE A 118 0.10 18.10 -2.75
CA ILE A 118 0.49 16.66 -2.78
C ILE A 118 -0.70 15.70 -2.83
N LEU A 119 -1.87 16.16 -3.28
CA LEU A 119 -3.02 15.30 -3.52
C LEU A 119 -2.78 14.41 -4.75
N VAL A 120 -3.76 13.55 -5.10
CA VAL A 120 -3.66 12.52 -6.16
C VAL A 120 -3.06 13.04 -7.47
N ASN A 121 -3.31 14.31 -7.83
CA ASN A 121 -2.76 14.95 -9.02
C ASN A 121 -1.22 14.99 -9.04
N ASN A 122 -0.57 15.14 -7.88
CA ASN A 122 0.88 15.32 -7.80
C ASN A 122 1.67 14.00 -7.78
N LEU A 123 1.00 12.85 -7.90
CA LEU A 123 1.67 11.55 -8.00
C LEU A 123 2.34 11.31 -9.35
N THR A 124 2.16 12.20 -10.32
CA THR A 124 2.96 12.23 -11.55
C THR A 124 4.20 13.12 -11.44
N HIS A 125 4.37 13.83 -10.32
CA HIS A 125 5.54 14.65 -10.05
C HIS A 125 6.51 13.95 -9.09
N HIS A 126 7.79 14.23 -9.25
CA HIS A 126 8.84 13.67 -8.40
C HIS A 126 8.66 14.03 -6.91
N TYR A 127 8.28 15.28 -6.62
CA TYR A 127 8.04 15.73 -5.25
C TYR A 127 6.90 14.95 -4.55
N GLY A 128 5.73 14.82 -5.18
CA GLY A 128 4.58 14.12 -4.60
C GLY A 128 4.85 12.64 -4.38
N THR A 129 5.47 11.96 -5.36
CA THR A 129 5.87 10.55 -5.21
C THR A 129 6.89 10.33 -4.11
N GLN A 130 7.90 11.19 -4.00
CA GLN A 130 8.87 11.13 -2.90
C GLN A 130 8.23 11.36 -1.54
N TRP A 131 7.37 12.36 -1.42
CA TRP A 131 6.65 12.63 -0.17
C TRP A 131 5.82 11.44 0.27
N TYR A 132 5.04 10.85 -0.64
CA TYR A 132 4.20 9.67 -0.37
C TYR A 132 5.04 8.49 0.13
N VAL A 133 6.11 8.16 -0.61
CA VAL A 133 7.01 7.04 -0.26
C VAL A 133 7.70 7.30 1.08
N ASN A 134 8.21 8.50 1.33
CA ASN A 134 8.92 8.81 2.56
C ASN A 134 8.00 8.73 3.78
N ARG A 135 6.76 9.21 3.67
CA ARG A 135 5.77 9.10 4.75
C ARG A 135 5.48 7.63 5.10
N LEU A 136 5.29 6.77 4.10
CA LEU A 136 5.07 5.34 4.34
C LEU A 136 6.32 4.64 4.87
N LYS A 137 7.52 4.97 4.37
CA LYS A 137 8.79 4.44 4.93
C LYS A 137 8.94 4.78 6.42
N THR A 138 8.61 6.02 6.79
CA THR A 138 8.64 6.46 8.19
C THR A 138 7.67 5.65 9.03
N LEU A 139 6.40 5.56 8.61
CA LEU A 139 5.39 4.79 9.33
C LEU A 139 5.81 3.31 9.48
N GLN A 140 6.24 2.68 8.38
CA GLN A 140 6.71 1.29 8.35
C GLN A 140 7.79 1.04 9.41
N LYS A 141 8.79 1.93 9.47
CA LYS A 141 9.89 1.85 10.45
C LYS A 141 9.41 2.09 11.89
N GLU A 142 8.51 3.06 12.10
CA GLU A 142 8.03 3.43 13.44
C GLU A 142 7.28 2.28 14.11
N ILE A 143 6.39 1.62 13.37
CA ILE A 143 5.55 0.54 13.90
C ILE A 143 6.14 -0.86 13.67
N GLY A 144 7.21 -0.99 12.89
CA GLY A 144 7.86 -2.27 12.60
C GLY A 144 7.07 -3.15 11.62
N LEU A 145 6.33 -2.53 10.70
CA LEU A 145 5.51 -3.20 9.68
C LEU A 145 6.39 -3.83 8.59
N ASP A 146 6.01 -5.00 8.08
CA ASP A 146 6.77 -5.65 7.01
C ASP A 146 6.55 -4.98 5.65
N SER A 147 5.30 -4.69 5.28
CA SER A 147 4.98 -4.02 4.01
C SER A 147 3.53 -3.51 3.91
N TYR A 148 3.06 -3.23 2.71
CA TYR A 148 1.77 -2.63 2.43
C TYR A 148 1.01 -3.37 1.32
N LYS A 149 -0.32 -3.33 1.42
CA LYS A 149 -1.25 -3.55 0.31
C LYS A 149 -1.71 -2.19 -0.21
N PHE A 150 -1.42 -1.93 -1.48
CA PHE A 150 -1.78 -0.69 -2.16
C PHE A 150 -3.09 -0.85 -2.91
N ASP A 151 -4.10 -0.17 -2.41
CA ASP A 151 -5.42 -0.08 -3.02
C ASP A 151 -5.56 1.23 -3.82
N ALA A 152 -6.59 1.27 -4.66
CA ALA A 152 -6.89 2.33 -5.59
C ALA A 152 -5.72 2.61 -6.57
N GLY A 153 -5.56 3.87 -6.99
CA GLY A 153 -4.55 4.30 -7.95
C GLY A 153 -4.95 4.14 -9.42
N GLU A 154 -6.19 3.70 -9.69
CA GLU A 154 -6.82 3.79 -11.01
C GLU A 154 -7.03 5.26 -11.39
N SER A 155 -6.97 5.56 -12.68
CA SER A 155 -7.18 6.93 -13.20
C SER A 155 -8.55 7.53 -12.87
N SER A 156 -9.53 6.71 -12.51
CA SER A 156 -10.87 7.15 -12.09
C SER A 156 -10.88 7.92 -10.76
N PHE A 157 -9.82 7.84 -9.97
CA PHE A 157 -9.65 8.63 -8.73
C PHE A 157 -9.11 10.04 -9.00
N ALA A 158 -8.72 10.35 -10.24
CA ALA A 158 -8.27 11.69 -10.62
C ALA A 158 -9.48 12.65 -10.79
N PRO A 159 -9.29 13.96 -10.58
CA PRO A 159 -10.33 14.93 -10.92
C PRO A 159 -10.62 14.91 -12.43
N GLN A 160 -11.81 15.38 -12.82
CA GLN A 160 -12.27 15.36 -14.23
C GLN A 160 -11.28 16.00 -15.20
N VAL A 161 -10.59 17.06 -14.77
CA VAL A 161 -9.50 17.69 -15.53
C VAL A 161 -8.21 17.57 -14.71
N PRO A 162 -7.46 16.46 -14.87
CA PRO A 162 -6.27 16.22 -14.07
C PRO A 162 -5.06 16.98 -14.63
N LYS A 163 -4.28 17.57 -13.73
CA LYS A 163 -2.96 18.12 -14.04
C LYS A 163 -1.94 16.99 -13.88
N LEU A 164 -1.59 16.33 -14.98
CA LEU A 164 -0.62 15.23 -14.99
C LEU A 164 0.69 15.71 -15.59
N ASN A 165 1.80 15.38 -14.94
CA ASN A 165 3.15 15.70 -15.38
C ASN A 165 3.74 14.54 -16.19
N CYS A 166 3.16 14.27 -17.35
CA CYS A 166 3.59 13.24 -18.28
C CYS A 166 3.15 13.61 -19.72
N PRO A 167 3.67 12.94 -20.77
CA PRO A 167 3.21 13.19 -22.12
C PRO A 167 1.72 12.92 -22.30
N GLU A 168 1.01 13.74 -23.09
CA GLU A 168 -0.44 13.64 -23.27
C GLU A 168 -0.91 12.25 -23.77
N HIS A 169 -0.13 11.58 -24.62
CA HIS A 169 -0.45 10.23 -25.10
C HIS A 169 -0.38 9.15 -24.00
N GLU A 170 0.22 9.46 -22.85
CA GLU A 170 0.22 8.63 -21.65
C GLU A 170 -0.92 8.99 -20.67
N HIS A 171 -1.75 9.99 -20.98
CA HIS A 171 -2.92 10.28 -20.17
C HIS A 171 -4.01 9.21 -20.38
N PRO A 172 -4.72 8.80 -19.32
CA PRO A 172 -4.46 9.07 -17.90
C PRO A 172 -3.56 8.00 -17.22
N ARG A 173 -3.13 6.98 -17.97
CA ARG A 173 -2.39 5.81 -17.42
C ARG A 173 -1.10 6.17 -16.67
N CYS A 174 -0.46 7.29 -16.99
CA CYS A 174 0.76 7.70 -16.31
C CYS A 174 0.56 7.93 -14.81
N LEU A 175 -0.65 8.27 -14.36
CA LEU A 175 -0.97 8.39 -12.93
C LEU A 175 -0.81 7.04 -12.22
N THR A 176 -1.46 6.01 -12.75
CA THR A 176 -1.37 4.64 -12.22
C THR A 176 0.06 4.12 -12.29
N LYS A 177 0.77 4.37 -13.40
CA LYS A 177 2.17 3.97 -13.55
C LYS A 177 3.06 4.60 -12.49
N ALA A 178 2.96 5.92 -12.31
CA ALA A 178 3.78 6.66 -11.35
C ALA A 178 3.48 6.26 -9.90
N TYR A 179 2.21 5.99 -9.57
CA TYR A 179 1.83 5.43 -8.26
C TYR A 179 2.50 4.07 -7.99
N VAL A 180 2.36 3.13 -8.92
CA VAL A 180 2.93 1.78 -8.78
C VAL A 180 4.46 1.84 -8.73
N GLU A 181 5.11 2.61 -9.59
CA GLU A 181 6.58 2.79 -9.57
C GLU A 181 7.08 3.42 -8.28
N ALA A 182 6.34 4.40 -7.73
CA ALA A 182 6.70 5.03 -6.46
C ALA A 182 6.57 4.05 -5.30
N ALA A 183 5.40 3.42 -5.15
CA ALA A 183 5.12 2.49 -4.06
C ALA A 183 6.04 1.25 -4.10
N SER A 184 6.45 0.78 -5.29
CA SER A 184 7.40 -0.34 -5.44
C SER A 184 8.77 -0.10 -4.79
N LYS A 185 9.11 1.15 -4.43
CA LYS A 185 10.34 1.51 -3.70
C LYS A 185 10.27 1.19 -2.20
N LEU A 186 9.16 0.64 -1.71
CA LEU A 186 8.93 0.30 -0.29
C LEU A 186 9.38 -1.13 0.07
N GLY A 187 9.64 -1.98 -0.92
CA GLY A 187 10.16 -3.34 -0.71
C GLY A 187 9.57 -4.35 -1.70
N PRO A 188 9.97 -5.63 -1.59
CA PRO A 188 9.51 -6.69 -2.49
C PRO A 188 8.19 -7.37 -2.08
N LEU A 189 7.72 -7.14 -0.83
CA LEU A 189 6.50 -7.74 -0.28
C LEU A 189 5.28 -6.87 -0.59
N ILE A 190 5.04 -6.52 -1.85
CA ILE A 190 4.01 -5.52 -2.20
C ILE A 190 2.87 -6.16 -2.99
N GLU A 191 1.65 -5.92 -2.51
CA GLU A 191 0.40 -6.18 -3.24
C GLU A 191 -0.14 -4.88 -3.82
N PHE A 192 -0.54 -4.89 -5.09
CA PHE A 192 -1.28 -3.80 -5.75
C PHE A 192 -2.63 -4.27 -6.26
N ARG A 193 -3.64 -3.39 -6.18
CA ARG A 193 -4.93 -3.57 -6.88
C ARG A 193 -4.95 -3.05 -8.31
N THR A 194 -3.96 -2.24 -8.68
CA THR A 194 -3.89 -1.55 -9.97
C THR A 194 -2.56 -1.75 -10.66
N GLY A 195 -2.52 -1.54 -11.97
CA GLY A 195 -1.29 -1.63 -12.74
C GLY A 195 -1.48 -1.19 -14.19
N THR A 196 -0.43 -0.61 -14.78
CA THR A 196 -0.38 -0.32 -16.22
C THR A 196 1.05 -0.33 -16.72
N GLN A 197 1.38 -1.30 -17.58
CA GLN A 197 2.72 -1.45 -18.18
C GLN A 197 3.88 -1.49 -17.16
N THR A 198 3.64 -2.00 -15.94
CA THR A 198 4.59 -2.04 -14.82
C THR A 198 5.15 -3.45 -14.56
N GLN A 199 5.08 -4.36 -15.53
CA GLN A 199 5.46 -5.78 -15.37
C GLN A 199 6.98 -6.00 -15.19
N TYR A 200 7.79 -4.94 -15.32
CA TYR A 200 9.21 -4.98 -15.00
C TYR A 200 9.48 -4.83 -13.50
N LEU A 201 8.47 -4.54 -12.69
CA LEU A 201 8.56 -4.45 -11.24
C LEU A 201 8.18 -5.79 -10.59
N PRO A 202 8.84 -6.20 -9.49
CA PRO A 202 8.60 -7.46 -8.78
C PRO A 202 7.34 -7.39 -7.89
N ASN A 203 6.22 -6.96 -8.45
CA ASN A 203 5.00 -6.72 -7.70
C ASN A 203 3.99 -7.86 -7.81
N TYR A 204 3.30 -8.17 -6.72
CA TYR A 204 2.11 -9.00 -6.76
C TYR A 204 0.90 -8.13 -7.10
N ILE A 205 0.19 -8.45 -8.20
CA ILE A 205 -1.01 -7.70 -8.62
C ILE A 205 -2.23 -8.59 -8.41
N ARG A 206 -3.14 -8.17 -7.53
CA ARG A 206 -4.43 -8.81 -7.31
C ARG A 206 -5.53 -7.89 -7.80
N MET A 207 -6.18 -8.28 -8.91
CA MET A 207 -7.24 -7.48 -9.51
C MET A 207 -8.48 -7.43 -8.61
N LEU A 208 -9.15 -6.27 -8.62
CA LEU A 208 -10.41 -5.90 -7.96
C LEU A 208 -11.31 -7.05 -7.51
N ASP A 209 -11.78 -6.96 -6.27
CA ASP A 209 -12.97 -7.68 -5.78
C ASP A 209 -14.17 -7.17 -6.61
N ARG A 210 -14.74 -8.02 -7.48
CA ARG A 210 -16.05 -7.77 -8.13
C ARG A 210 -17.15 -8.50 -7.39
#